data_AF-A0A9P9EKL1-F1
#
_entry.id   AF-A0A9P9EKL1-F1
#
_cell.length_a   1.000
_cell.length_b   1.000
_cell.length_c   1.000
_cell.angle_alpha   90.00
_cell.angle_beta   90.00
_cell.angle_gamma   90.00
#
_symmetry.space_group_name_H-M   'P 1'
#
loop_
_entity.id
_entity.type
_entity.pdbx_description
1 polymer ?
#
loop_
_entity_poly.entity_id
_entity_poly.type
_entity_poly.pdbx_seq_one_letter_code
_entity_poly.pdbx_strand_id
1 'polypeptide(L)'
;MPRFHHEYYDSIPHSPRPLRLGLSPTETNLARQNAECYAQFSGLDQIPRIYQTLIQHTASFADSVKQLTRLPQSFQHAAALLVDFTINVLLGPNSCFHHMLNGQRAHIYWLLDEAMLHVCLDEWEKLDDTTSWLESIEPLVAKLVVGIAVSGHMADENYTALLQKDMPTILSVVREDCYSSNLWYFEKSRRFLEESVEMYGVRSKVNGCVQGRLPREIVDIVVDEVLIHEKGVPGSLRSRYMPKGKAAMK
;
A
#
# COMPACT_ATOMS: atom_id res chain seq x y z
N MET A 1 1.90 51.45 -20.42
CA MET A 1 1.34 51.17 -21.77
C MET A 1 2.41 50.40 -22.53
N PRO A 2 2.10 49.19 -23.02
CA PRO A 2 1.30 49.06 -24.23
C PRO A 2 -0.03 48.34 -24.00
N ARG A 3 -1.02 48.80 -24.77
CA ARG A 3 -2.34 48.19 -24.95
C ARG A 3 -2.18 47.00 -25.88
N PHE A 4 -2.67 45.83 -25.47
CA PHE A 4 -2.98 44.75 -26.40
C PHE A 4 -4.47 44.42 -26.27
N HIS A 5 -5.18 44.91 -27.28
CA HIS A 5 -6.50 44.57 -27.77
C HIS A 5 -7.24 43.42 -27.05
N HIS A 6 -8.25 43.80 -26.27
CA HIS A 6 -9.49 43.04 -26.16
C HIS A 6 -10.20 43.17 -27.51
N GLU A 7 -10.20 42.10 -28.32
CA GLU A 7 -11.13 41.86 -29.43
C GLU A 7 -10.57 40.66 -30.21
N TYR A 8 -10.90 39.43 -29.82
CA TYR A 8 -10.88 38.22 -30.67
C TYR A 8 -11.33 36.98 -29.87
N TYR A 9 -12.49 37.05 -29.21
CA TYR A 9 -13.17 35.84 -28.70
C TYR A 9 -14.70 35.87 -28.87
N ASP A 10 -15.23 36.79 -29.68
CA ASP A 10 -16.65 36.81 -30.06
C ASP A 10 -16.82 36.14 -31.42
N SER A 11 -16.65 34.81 -31.48
CA SER A 11 -17.30 33.91 -32.45
C SER A 11 -16.70 32.49 -32.41
N ILE A 12 -16.86 31.81 -31.28
CA ILE A 12 -16.92 30.34 -31.32
C ILE A 12 -18.38 30.01 -31.62
N PRO A 13 -18.71 29.40 -32.78
CA PRO A 13 -20.07 28.94 -33.01
C PRO A 13 -20.44 28.00 -31.87
N HIS A 14 -21.51 28.34 -31.14
CA HIS A 14 -22.07 27.46 -30.13
C HIS A 14 -22.26 26.08 -30.76
N SER A 15 -21.39 25.14 -30.39
CA SER A 15 -21.58 23.74 -30.72
C SER A 15 -22.99 23.39 -30.25
N PRO A 16 -23.86 22.84 -31.13
CA PRO A 16 -25.22 22.53 -30.74
C PRO A 16 -25.14 21.63 -29.52
N ARG A 17 -25.74 22.08 -28.40
CA ARG A 17 -25.88 21.25 -27.21
C ARG A 17 -26.37 19.88 -27.68
N PRO A 18 -25.69 18.77 -27.36
CA PRO A 18 -26.20 17.47 -27.73
C PRO A 18 -27.60 17.37 -27.15
N LEU A 19 -28.59 17.23 -28.03
CA LEU A 19 -29.95 16.90 -27.64
C LEU A 19 -29.83 15.63 -26.82
N ARG A 20 -29.91 15.73 -25.49
CA ARG A 20 -30.13 14.59 -24.63
C ARG A 20 -31.55 14.11 -24.92
N LEU A 21 -31.70 13.35 -26.00
CA LEU A 21 -32.82 12.45 -26.19
C LEU A 21 -32.79 11.54 -24.97
N GLY A 22 -33.70 11.79 -24.02
CA GLY A 22 -33.92 10.87 -22.92
C GLY A 22 -34.25 9.52 -23.53
N LEU A 23 -33.42 8.52 -23.24
CA LEU A 23 -33.67 7.16 -23.70
C LEU A 23 -35.09 6.78 -23.29
N SER A 24 -35.86 6.27 -24.24
CA SER A 24 -37.16 5.70 -23.92
C SER A 24 -36.99 4.57 -22.89
N PRO A 25 -38.04 4.23 -22.12
CA PRO A 25 -37.97 3.10 -21.18
C PRO A 25 -37.50 1.81 -21.84
N THR A 26 -37.86 1.60 -23.11
CA THR A 26 -37.47 0.44 -23.92
C THR A 26 -35.97 0.45 -24.25
N GLU A 27 -35.42 1.60 -24.66
CA GLU A 27 -33.98 1.74 -24.96
C GLU A 27 -33.11 1.62 -23.71
N THR A 28 -33.60 2.12 -22.57
CA THR A 28 -32.92 1.96 -21.28
C THR A 28 -32.89 0.49 -20.85
N ASN A 29 -33.97 -0.25 -21.08
CA ASN A 29 -34.06 -1.67 -20.74
C ASN A 29 -33.17 -2.53 -21.66
N LEU A 30 -33.12 -2.22 -22.96
CA LEU A 30 -32.20 -2.85 -23.91
C LEU A 30 -30.73 -2.58 -23.57
N ALA A 31 -30.38 -1.34 -23.22
CA ALA A 31 -29.03 -1.00 -22.79
C ALA A 31 -28.62 -1.76 -21.53
N ARG A 32 -29.53 -1.89 -20.55
CA ARG A 32 -29.32 -2.69 -19.34
C ARG A 32 -29.14 -4.18 -19.67
N GLN A 33 -30.00 -4.76 -20.49
CA GLN A 33 -29.89 -6.17 -20.90
C GLN A 33 -28.60 -6.46 -21.67
N ASN A 34 -28.19 -5.57 -22.57
CA ASN A 34 -26.93 -5.69 -23.30
C ASN A 34 -25.73 -5.59 -22.36
N ALA A 35 -25.78 -4.70 -21.36
CA ALA A 35 -24.74 -4.61 -20.34
C ALA A 35 -24.68 -5.87 -19.45
N GLU A 36 -25.84 -6.44 -19.07
CA GLU A 36 -25.93 -7.68 -18.31
C GLU A 36 -25.42 -8.89 -19.10
N CYS A 37 -25.83 -9.04 -20.36
CA CYS A 37 -25.30 -10.07 -21.26
C CYS A 37 -23.79 -9.91 -21.46
N TYR A 38 -23.32 -8.69 -21.74
CA TYR A 38 -21.90 -8.43 -21.92
C TYR A 38 -21.12 -8.80 -20.66
N ALA A 39 -21.60 -8.41 -19.46
CA ALA A 39 -20.98 -8.75 -18.19
C ALA A 39 -20.90 -10.27 -17.96
N GLN A 40 -21.94 -11.02 -18.33
CA GLN A 40 -21.94 -12.50 -18.26
C GLN A 40 -20.96 -13.13 -19.26
N PHE A 41 -20.96 -12.67 -20.51
CA PHE A 41 -20.04 -13.18 -21.54
C PHE A 41 -18.58 -12.90 -21.23
N SER A 42 -18.30 -11.78 -20.57
CA SER A 42 -16.95 -11.38 -20.16
C SER A 42 -16.55 -11.88 -18.76
N GLY A 43 -17.45 -12.58 -18.05
CA GLY A 43 -17.23 -13.07 -16.68
C GLY A 43 -17.12 -11.96 -15.62
N LEU A 44 -17.44 -10.70 -15.98
CA LEU A 44 -17.39 -9.55 -15.08
C LEU A 44 -18.43 -9.65 -13.95
N ASP A 45 -19.52 -10.37 -14.18
CA ASP A 45 -20.56 -10.66 -13.17
C ASP A 45 -20.04 -11.50 -12.00
N GLN A 46 -18.95 -12.26 -12.20
CA GLN A 46 -18.32 -13.08 -11.17
C GLN A 46 -17.33 -12.29 -10.31
N ILE A 47 -16.82 -11.15 -10.78
CA ILE A 47 -15.79 -10.36 -10.09
C ILE A 47 -16.16 -10.01 -8.64
N PRO A 48 -17.38 -9.56 -8.31
CA PRO A 48 -17.75 -9.28 -6.92
C PRO A 48 -17.63 -10.50 -5.99
N ARG A 49 -18.05 -11.68 -6.48
CA ARG A 49 -17.95 -12.94 -5.72
C ARG A 49 -16.49 -13.37 -5.58
N ILE A 50 -15.72 -13.31 -6.66
CA ILE A 50 -14.29 -13.64 -6.66
C ILE A 50 -13.52 -12.74 -5.69
N TYR A 51 -13.79 -11.43 -5.71
CA TYR A 51 -13.22 -10.46 -4.77
C TYR A 51 -13.58 -10.79 -3.31
N GLN A 52 -14.84 -11.08 -3.03
CA GLN A 52 -15.28 -11.45 -1.69
C GLN A 52 -14.55 -12.70 -1.17
N THR A 53 -14.45 -13.72 -2.00
CA THR A 53 -13.69 -14.95 -1.69
C THR A 53 -12.22 -14.65 -1.46
N LEU A 54 -11.59 -13.85 -2.34
CA LEU A 54 -10.17 -13.51 -2.21
C LEU A 54 -9.88 -12.72 -0.93
N ILE A 55 -10.75 -11.78 -0.54
CA ILE A 55 -10.61 -11.06 0.73
C ILE A 55 -10.71 -12.01 1.91
N GLN A 56 -11.71 -12.89 1.93
CA GLN A 56 -11.90 -13.82 3.04
C GLN A 56 -10.67 -14.73 3.19
N HIS A 57 -10.14 -15.24 2.08
CA HIS A 57 -8.90 -16.01 2.08
C HIS A 57 -7.70 -15.17 2.53
N THR A 58 -7.57 -13.92 2.06
CA THR A 58 -6.48 -13.03 2.44
C THR A 58 -6.50 -12.72 3.93
N ALA A 59 -7.68 -12.44 4.51
CA ALA A 59 -7.85 -12.22 5.94
C ALA A 59 -7.50 -13.47 6.74
N SER A 60 -8.02 -14.64 6.35
CA SER A 60 -7.70 -15.92 7.01
C SER A 60 -6.21 -16.27 6.92
N PHE A 61 -5.57 -15.95 5.79
CA PHE A 61 -4.15 -16.14 5.59
C PHE A 61 -3.33 -15.21 6.50
N ALA A 62 -3.66 -13.92 6.52
CA ALA A 62 -3.04 -12.94 7.41
C ALA A 62 -3.13 -13.35 8.88
N ASP A 63 -4.30 -13.82 9.33
CA ASP A 63 -4.47 -14.32 10.70
C ASP A 63 -3.63 -15.57 10.98
N SER A 64 -3.51 -16.48 10.00
CA SER A 64 -2.65 -17.66 10.13
C SER A 64 -1.17 -17.28 10.24
N VAL A 65 -0.72 -16.30 9.46
CA VAL A 65 0.65 -15.75 9.57
C VAL A 65 0.88 -15.12 10.94
N LYS A 66 -0.08 -14.36 11.48
CA LYS A 66 0.00 -13.82 12.85
C LYS A 66 0.05 -14.91 13.92
N GLN A 67 -0.54 -16.08 13.69
CA GLN A 67 -0.39 -17.22 14.60
C GLN A 67 1.00 -17.84 14.50
N LEU A 68 1.57 -17.88 13.29
CA LEU A 68 2.90 -18.43 13.04
C LEU A 68 4.00 -17.69 13.81
N THR A 69 3.88 -16.36 13.95
CA THR A 69 4.85 -15.51 14.68
C THR A 69 4.98 -15.84 16.17
N ARG A 70 4.07 -16.64 16.71
CA ARG A 70 4.14 -17.15 18.09
C ARG A 70 5.18 -18.27 18.24
N LEU A 71 5.60 -18.89 17.14
CA LEU A 71 6.64 -19.90 17.15
C LEU A 71 8.03 -19.25 17.27
N PRO A 72 9.00 -19.89 17.94
CA PRO A 72 10.37 -19.37 18.00
C PRO A 72 10.97 -19.20 16.60
N GLN A 73 11.74 -18.13 16.39
CA GLN A 73 12.50 -17.88 15.15
C GLN A 73 11.66 -17.89 13.86
N SER A 74 10.37 -17.59 13.96
CA SER A 74 9.43 -17.65 12.84
C SER A 74 9.24 -16.31 12.12
N PHE A 75 9.74 -15.21 12.68
CA PHE A 75 9.53 -13.85 12.18
C PHE A 75 9.86 -13.70 10.68
N GLN A 76 11.09 -14.07 10.30
CA GLN A 76 11.56 -13.91 8.92
C GLN A 76 10.67 -14.69 7.95
N HIS A 77 10.34 -15.93 8.31
CA HIS A 77 9.49 -16.78 7.49
C HIS A 77 8.05 -16.24 7.39
N ALA A 78 7.45 -15.85 8.52
CA ALA A 78 6.11 -15.29 8.59
C ALA A 78 5.97 -14.01 7.75
N ALA A 79 6.89 -13.07 7.90
CA ALA A 79 6.87 -11.83 7.11
C ALA A 79 7.12 -12.10 5.62
N ALA A 80 8.03 -13.03 5.31
CA ALA A 80 8.33 -13.42 3.94
C ALA A 80 7.13 -14.09 3.23
N LEU A 81 6.29 -14.83 3.95
CA LEU A 81 5.07 -15.44 3.39
C LEU A 81 4.06 -14.39 2.91
N LEU A 82 3.95 -13.24 3.59
CA LEU A 82 3.07 -12.15 3.16
C LEU A 82 3.51 -11.56 1.82
N VAL A 83 4.83 -11.43 1.62
CA VAL A 83 5.41 -11.00 0.34
C VAL A 83 5.30 -12.08 -0.73
N ASP A 84 5.45 -13.36 -0.37
CA ASP A 84 5.23 -14.44 -1.33
C ASP A 84 3.80 -14.52 -1.80
N PHE A 85 2.84 -14.24 -0.93
CA PHE A 85 1.43 -14.25 -1.28
C PHE A 85 1.13 -13.16 -2.31
N THR A 86 1.67 -11.94 -2.14
CA THR A 86 1.50 -10.89 -3.15
C THR A 86 2.13 -11.30 -4.47
N ILE A 87 3.38 -11.77 -4.48
CA ILE A 87 4.10 -12.10 -5.73
C ILE A 87 3.47 -13.30 -6.44
N ASN A 88 3.26 -14.41 -5.73
CA ASN A 88 2.92 -15.68 -6.35
C ASN A 88 1.42 -15.89 -6.51
N VAL A 89 0.59 -15.28 -5.64
CA VAL A 89 -0.87 -15.47 -5.66
C VAL A 89 -1.57 -14.27 -6.29
N LEU A 90 -1.28 -13.05 -5.84
CA LEU A 90 -1.95 -11.86 -6.35
C LEU A 90 -1.39 -11.41 -7.70
N LEU A 91 -0.07 -11.42 -7.86
CA LEU A 91 0.61 -10.98 -9.08
C LEU A 91 0.88 -12.14 -10.04
N GLY A 92 0.49 -13.36 -9.68
CA GLY A 92 0.62 -14.52 -10.54
C GLY A 92 -0.14 -14.39 -11.87
N PRO A 93 0.29 -15.12 -12.92
CA PRO A 93 -0.26 -14.99 -14.27
C PRO A 93 -1.74 -15.38 -14.38
N ASN A 94 -2.20 -16.27 -13.50
CA ASN A 94 -3.59 -16.73 -13.46
C ASN A 94 -4.44 -15.99 -12.41
N SER A 95 -3.94 -14.89 -11.87
CA SER A 95 -4.64 -14.18 -10.81
C SER A 95 -5.75 -13.30 -11.36
N CYS A 96 -6.93 -13.40 -10.74
CA CYS A 96 -8.05 -12.50 -10.99
C CYS A 96 -7.81 -11.07 -10.45
N PHE A 97 -6.76 -10.87 -9.65
CA PHE A 97 -6.42 -9.61 -8.99
C PHE A 97 -6.27 -8.44 -9.98
N HIS A 98 -5.74 -8.71 -11.18
CA HIS A 98 -5.55 -7.71 -12.24
C HIS A 98 -6.86 -7.16 -12.80
N HIS A 99 -7.94 -7.95 -12.74
CA HIS A 99 -9.26 -7.56 -13.22
C HIS A 99 -10.10 -6.82 -12.17
N MET A 100 -9.60 -6.71 -10.93
CA MET A 100 -10.31 -6.02 -9.85
C MET A 100 -10.22 -4.49 -9.97
N LEU A 101 -11.10 -3.78 -9.28
CA LEU A 101 -11.03 -2.32 -9.17
C LEU A 101 -9.82 -1.89 -8.32
N ASN A 102 -9.31 -0.68 -8.55
CA ASN A 102 -8.19 -0.12 -7.76
C ASN A 102 -8.48 -0.15 -6.24
N GLY A 103 -9.68 0.25 -5.82
CA GLY A 103 -10.07 0.23 -4.41
C GLY A 103 -10.10 -1.18 -3.81
N GLN A 104 -10.46 -2.18 -4.60
CA GLN A 104 -10.45 -3.60 -4.19
C GLN A 104 -9.03 -4.11 -3.99
N ARG A 105 -8.13 -3.80 -4.94
CA ARG A 105 -6.70 -4.14 -4.83
C ARG A 105 -6.05 -3.45 -3.63
N ALA A 106 -6.31 -2.16 -3.47
CA ALA A 106 -5.78 -1.38 -2.36
C ALA A 106 -6.22 -1.96 -1.01
N HIS A 107 -7.47 -2.41 -0.89
CA HIS A 107 -7.96 -3.05 0.34
C HIS A 107 -7.25 -4.37 0.65
N ILE A 108 -6.98 -5.21 -0.35
CA ILE A 108 -6.23 -6.46 -0.17
C ILE A 108 -4.78 -6.16 0.24
N TYR A 109 -4.11 -5.20 -0.40
CA TYR A 109 -2.77 -4.78 0.00
C TYR A 109 -2.75 -4.23 1.42
N TRP A 110 -3.77 -3.46 1.81
CA TRP A 110 -3.90 -2.94 3.16
C TRP A 110 -3.99 -4.06 4.21
N LEU A 111 -4.74 -5.14 3.95
CA LEU A 111 -4.80 -6.30 4.86
C LEU A 111 -3.44 -6.97 5.06
N LEU A 112 -2.69 -7.12 3.97
CA LEU A 112 -1.35 -7.74 4.00
C LEU A 112 -0.33 -6.83 4.68
N ASP A 113 -0.37 -5.52 4.41
CA ASP A 113 0.49 -4.52 5.04
C ASP A 113 0.21 -4.42 6.54
N GLU A 114 -1.06 -4.39 6.95
CA GLU A 114 -1.43 -4.40 8.37
C GLU A 114 -0.92 -5.67 9.07
N ALA A 115 -1.04 -6.83 8.44
CA ALA A 115 -0.52 -8.08 8.98
C ALA A 115 1.01 -8.08 9.12
N MET A 116 1.74 -7.59 8.11
CA MET A 116 3.19 -7.48 8.15
C MET A 116 3.63 -6.49 9.23
N LEU A 117 2.97 -5.34 9.33
CA LEU A 117 3.24 -4.34 10.34
C LEU A 117 3.09 -4.92 11.74
N HIS A 118 2.05 -5.71 12.00
CA HIS A 118 1.91 -6.43 13.26
C HIS A 118 3.06 -7.40 13.52
N VAL A 119 3.44 -8.21 12.52
CA VAL A 119 4.57 -9.15 12.63
C VAL A 119 5.87 -8.41 12.98
N CYS A 120 6.15 -7.31 12.28
CA CYS A 120 7.34 -6.49 12.49
C CYS A 120 7.34 -5.80 13.86
N LEU A 121 6.20 -5.26 14.30
CA LEU A 121 6.06 -4.64 15.61
C LEU A 121 6.22 -5.64 16.75
N ASP A 122 5.63 -6.82 16.61
CA ASP A 122 5.73 -7.89 17.61
C ASP A 122 7.19 -8.37 17.75
N GLU A 123 7.94 -8.44 16.65
CA GLU A 123 9.35 -8.80 16.71
C GLU A 123 10.23 -7.69 17.27
N TRP A 124 9.98 -6.44 16.87
CA TRP A 124 10.69 -5.26 17.38
C TRP A 124 10.59 -5.13 18.91
N GLU A 125 9.45 -5.47 19.49
CA GLU A 125 9.27 -5.42 20.95
C GLU A 125 9.95 -6.56 21.71
N LYS A 126 10.25 -7.67 21.04
CA LYS A 126 11.02 -8.77 21.61
C LYS A 126 12.52 -8.51 21.57
N LEU A 127 12.96 -7.49 20.83
CA LEU A 127 14.37 -7.17 20.66
C LEU A 127 15.03 -6.95 22.03
N ASP A 128 16.09 -7.72 22.27
CA ASP A 128 17.01 -7.54 23.39
C ASP A 128 18.30 -6.85 22.92
N ASP A 129 19.18 -6.51 23.87
CA ASP A 129 20.44 -5.83 23.56
C ASP A 129 21.47 -6.71 22.82
N THR A 130 21.17 -8.00 22.63
CA THR A 130 22.09 -8.96 22.01
C THR A 130 21.75 -9.29 20.56
N THR A 131 20.50 -9.04 20.15
CA THR A 131 20.00 -9.39 18.84
C THR A 131 20.19 -8.24 17.85
N SER A 132 20.89 -8.50 16.74
CA SER A 132 21.04 -7.53 15.68
C SER A 132 19.72 -7.36 14.92
N TRP A 133 19.08 -6.20 15.08
CA TRP A 133 17.86 -5.89 14.34
C TRP A 133 18.08 -5.90 12.83
N LEU A 134 19.22 -5.38 12.37
CA LEU A 134 19.57 -5.31 10.95
C LEU A 134 19.65 -6.70 10.31
N GLU A 135 20.31 -7.65 10.97
CA GLU A 135 20.40 -9.04 10.51
C GLU A 135 19.03 -9.72 10.52
N SER A 136 18.20 -9.37 11.50
CA SER A 136 16.85 -9.94 11.63
C SER A 136 15.95 -9.55 10.46
N ILE A 137 16.02 -8.30 9.99
CA ILE A 137 15.14 -7.78 8.93
C ILE A 137 15.72 -7.90 7.51
N GLU A 138 17.02 -8.13 7.35
CA GLU A 138 17.68 -8.18 6.04
C GLU A 138 16.96 -9.12 5.03
N PRO A 139 16.60 -10.36 5.38
CA PRO A 139 15.92 -11.26 4.44
C PRO A 139 14.55 -10.73 4.00
N LEU A 140 13.84 -10.04 4.90
CA LEU A 140 12.55 -9.41 4.61
C LEU A 140 12.73 -8.22 3.66
N VAL A 141 13.72 -7.35 3.92
CA VAL A 141 14.02 -6.18 3.08
C VAL A 141 14.38 -6.63 1.66
N ALA A 142 15.26 -7.62 1.52
CA ALA A 142 15.63 -8.17 0.21
C ALA A 142 14.39 -8.67 -0.55
N LYS A 143 13.46 -9.31 0.15
CA LYS A 143 12.23 -9.82 -0.45
C LYS A 143 11.24 -8.73 -0.83
N LEU A 144 11.12 -7.68 -0.01
CA LEU A 144 10.33 -6.49 -0.34
C LEU A 144 10.86 -5.80 -1.60
N VAL A 145 12.18 -5.71 -1.79
CA VAL A 145 12.79 -5.17 -3.02
C VAL A 145 12.35 -5.97 -4.25
N VAL A 146 12.37 -7.30 -4.17
CA VAL A 146 11.86 -8.17 -5.25
C VAL A 146 10.37 -7.89 -5.51
N GLY A 147 9.55 -7.82 -4.45
CA GLY A 147 8.13 -7.54 -4.56
C GLY A 147 7.81 -6.17 -5.18
N ILE A 148 8.58 -5.14 -4.85
CA ILE A 148 8.48 -3.79 -5.43
C ILE A 148 8.82 -3.84 -6.92
N ALA A 149 9.89 -4.54 -7.32
CA ALA A 149 10.27 -4.64 -8.72
C ALA A 149 9.16 -5.32 -9.56
N VAL A 150 8.58 -6.42 -9.06
CA VAL A 150 7.47 -7.11 -9.72
C VAL A 150 6.21 -6.23 -9.76
N SER A 151 5.87 -5.55 -8.66
CA SER A 151 4.70 -4.68 -8.59
C SER A 151 4.80 -3.43 -9.47
N GLY A 152 6.02 -2.90 -9.64
CA GLY A 152 6.31 -1.76 -10.50
C GLY A 152 6.07 -2.09 -11.97
N HIS A 153 6.61 -3.22 -12.44
CA HIS A 153 6.38 -3.69 -13.82
C HIS A 153 4.88 -3.82 -14.14
N MET A 154 4.10 -4.31 -13.17
CA MET A 154 2.65 -4.47 -13.33
C MET A 154 1.89 -3.13 -13.31
N ALA A 155 2.37 -2.12 -12.59
CA ALA A 155 1.81 -0.76 -12.68
C ALA A 155 1.99 -0.19 -14.08
N ASP A 156 3.20 -0.34 -14.63
CA ASP A 156 3.56 0.15 -15.94
C ASP A 156 2.70 -0.53 -17.02
N GLU A 157 2.53 -1.85 -16.96
CA GLU A 157 1.64 -2.59 -17.87
C GLU A 157 0.17 -2.12 -17.81
N ASN A 158 -0.37 -1.95 -16.59
CA ASN A 158 -1.75 -1.47 -16.41
C ASN A 158 -1.91 -0.05 -16.97
N TYR A 159 -0.91 0.81 -16.77
CA TYR A 159 -0.89 2.16 -17.30
C TYR A 159 -0.80 2.17 -18.83
N THR A 160 0.09 1.38 -19.43
CA THR A 160 0.22 1.25 -20.88
C THR A 160 -1.07 0.71 -21.52
N ALA A 161 -1.74 -0.27 -20.91
CA ALA A 161 -3.00 -0.81 -21.40
C ALA A 161 -4.15 0.22 -21.38
N LEU A 162 -4.13 1.16 -20.42
CA LEU A 162 -5.10 2.27 -20.36
C LEU A 162 -4.82 3.34 -21.43
N LEU A 163 -3.54 3.63 -21.71
CA LEU A 163 -3.14 4.57 -22.76
C LEU A 163 -3.52 4.07 -24.16
N GLN A 164 -3.51 2.76 -24.39
CA GLN A 164 -3.90 2.16 -25.68
C GLN A 164 -5.41 2.23 -25.97
N LYS A 165 -6.26 2.60 -24.98
CA LYS A 165 -7.73 2.63 -25.11
C LYS A 165 -8.32 4.02 -25.43
N ASP A 166 -7.60 4.89 -26.14
CA ASP A 166 -8.10 6.20 -26.61
C ASP A 166 -8.77 7.07 -25.52
N MET A 167 -8.10 7.28 -24.38
CA MET A 167 -8.52 8.24 -23.34
C MET A 167 -7.46 9.33 -23.07
N PRO A 168 -7.15 10.23 -24.03
CA PRO A 168 -5.99 11.12 -23.94
C PRO A 168 -6.21 12.33 -23.00
N THR A 169 -7.46 12.68 -22.70
CA THR A 169 -7.78 14.01 -22.15
C THR A 169 -7.97 14.05 -20.63
N ILE A 170 -8.24 12.91 -19.97
CA ILE A 170 -8.40 12.84 -18.50
C ILE A 170 -7.10 12.36 -17.82
N LEU A 171 -6.27 11.57 -18.50
CA LEU A 171 -5.07 10.96 -17.91
C LEU A 171 -3.89 11.92 -17.72
N SER A 172 -3.85 13.06 -18.43
CA SER A 172 -2.79 14.06 -18.26
C SER A 172 -2.90 14.82 -16.93
N VAL A 173 -4.08 14.84 -16.30
CA VAL A 173 -4.33 15.47 -15.00
C VAL A 173 -4.06 14.50 -13.84
N VAL A 174 -4.09 13.19 -14.08
CA VAL A 174 -3.89 12.14 -13.07
C VAL A 174 -2.44 11.64 -13.05
N ARG A 175 -1.53 12.38 -13.70
CA ARG A 175 -0.22 11.90 -14.16
C ARG A 175 0.84 11.74 -13.05
N GLU A 176 0.68 12.34 -11.87
CA GLU A 176 1.79 12.37 -10.88
C GLU A 176 1.54 11.59 -9.58
N ASP A 177 0.32 11.52 -9.04
CA ASP A 177 0.13 11.00 -7.66
C ASP A 177 -0.68 9.69 -7.52
N CYS A 178 -1.50 9.32 -8.51
CA CYS A 178 -2.52 8.27 -8.30
C CYS A 178 -2.12 6.84 -8.74
N TYR A 179 -1.02 6.66 -9.49
CA TYR A 179 -0.72 5.39 -10.17
C TYR A 179 0.64 4.78 -9.90
N SER A 180 1.47 5.37 -9.02
CA SER A 180 2.64 4.66 -8.52
C SER A 180 2.15 3.52 -7.61
N SER A 181 1.90 2.33 -8.16
CA SER A 181 1.51 1.13 -7.38
C SER A 181 2.48 0.84 -6.24
N ASN A 182 3.72 1.29 -6.37
CA ASN A 182 4.78 1.24 -5.37
C ASN A 182 4.53 2.12 -4.13
N LEU A 183 3.63 3.11 -4.20
CA LEU A 183 3.24 3.88 -3.02
C LEU A 183 2.51 2.98 -2.02
N TRP A 184 1.58 2.16 -2.51
CA TRP A 184 0.66 1.36 -1.69
C TRP A 184 1.25 0.01 -1.23
N TYR A 185 2.28 -0.48 -1.92
CA TYR A 185 2.85 -1.79 -1.64
C TYR A 185 3.61 -1.80 -0.30
N PHE A 186 3.01 -2.43 0.72
CA PHE A 186 3.55 -2.50 2.09
C PHE A 186 4.01 -1.14 2.64
N GLU A 187 3.28 -0.07 2.35
CA GLU A 187 3.67 1.30 2.67
C GLU A 187 4.00 1.48 4.16
N LYS A 188 3.09 1.07 5.05
CA LYS A 188 3.27 1.26 6.48
C LYS A 188 4.40 0.40 7.01
N SER A 189 4.48 -0.86 6.57
CA SER A 189 5.54 -1.79 6.98
C SER A 189 6.92 -1.30 6.52
N ARG A 190 7.06 -0.81 5.29
CA ARG A 190 8.32 -0.24 4.81
C ARG A 190 8.74 0.97 5.61
N ARG A 191 7.81 1.91 5.84
CA ARG A 191 8.07 3.08 6.67
C ARG A 191 8.48 2.69 8.09
N PHE A 192 7.80 1.69 8.66
CA PHE A 192 8.17 1.16 9.97
C PHE A 192 9.60 0.60 9.97
N LEU A 193 9.97 -0.17 8.94
CA LEU A 193 11.33 -0.72 8.82
C LEU A 193 12.37 0.39 8.75
N GLU A 194 12.14 1.42 7.95
CA GLU A 194 13.02 2.60 7.86
C GLU A 194 13.20 3.29 9.23
N GLU A 195 12.08 3.63 9.89
CA GLU A 195 12.09 4.30 11.21
C GLU A 195 12.72 3.40 12.30
N SER A 196 12.52 2.08 12.24
CA SER A 196 13.10 1.13 13.19
C SER A 196 14.63 0.99 13.04
N VAL A 197 15.15 1.09 11.81
CA VAL A 197 16.59 1.07 11.53
C VAL A 197 17.26 2.31 12.10
N GLU A 198 16.65 3.48 11.91
CA GLU A 198 17.13 4.75 12.49
C GLU A 198 17.19 4.66 14.02
N MET A 199 16.08 4.26 14.64
CA MET A 199 15.97 4.12 16.09
C MET A 199 16.96 3.10 16.66
N TYR A 200 17.12 1.95 15.98
CA TYR A 200 18.10 0.93 16.36
C TYR A 200 19.55 1.47 16.27
N GLY A 201 19.85 2.25 15.23
CA GLY A 201 21.16 2.89 15.06
C GLY A 201 21.49 3.85 16.19
N VAL A 202 20.53 4.69 16.62
CA VAL A 202 20.71 5.59 17.76
C VAL A 202 20.87 4.80 19.06
N ARG A 203 20.01 3.80 19.32
CA ARG A 203 20.12 2.94 20.50
C ARG A 203 21.48 2.24 20.57
N SER A 204 21.98 1.73 19.44
CA SER A 204 23.28 1.06 19.35
C SER A 204 24.43 2.01 19.71
N LYS A 205 24.40 3.27 19.23
CA LYS A 205 25.40 4.30 19.59
C LYS A 205 25.35 4.63 21.08
N VAL A 206 24.14 4.87 21.63
CA VAL A 206 23.96 5.18 23.06
C VAL A 206 24.48 4.02 23.92
N ASN A 207 24.08 2.78 23.62
CA ASN A 207 24.56 1.58 24.32
C ASN A 207 26.09 1.42 24.23
N GLY A 208 26.70 1.72 23.08
CA GLY A 208 28.14 1.76 22.92
C GLY A 208 28.83 2.81 23.81
N CYS A 209 28.22 3.99 23.96
CA CYS A 209 28.71 5.05 24.85
C CYS A 209 28.58 4.69 26.33
N VAL A 210 27.47 4.09 26.74
CA VAL A 210 27.19 3.81 28.16
C VAL A 210 27.75 2.46 28.61
N GLN A 211 28.12 1.57 27.68
CA GLN A 211 28.69 0.24 27.94
C GLN A 211 27.87 -0.60 28.92
N GLY A 212 26.54 -0.56 28.80
CA GLY A 212 25.61 -1.28 29.68
C GLY A 212 25.54 -0.78 31.12
N ARG A 213 26.08 0.41 31.42
CA ARG A 213 26.08 0.99 32.77
C ARG A 213 24.77 1.68 33.15
N LEU A 214 23.89 1.91 32.19
CA LEU A 214 22.58 2.53 32.42
C LEU A 214 21.46 1.49 32.30
N PRO A 215 20.42 1.57 33.14
CA PRO A 215 19.19 0.82 32.93
C PRO A 215 18.56 1.13 31.58
N ARG A 216 17.86 0.14 31.00
CA ARG A 216 17.19 0.24 29.69
C ARG A 216 16.27 1.45 29.60
N GLU A 217 15.54 1.74 30.67
CA GLU A 217 14.59 2.85 30.72
C GLU A 217 15.28 4.20 30.55
N ILE A 218 16.50 4.35 31.09
CA ILE A 218 17.29 5.57 30.95
C ILE A 218 17.89 5.65 29.53
N VAL A 219 18.34 4.52 28.98
CA VAL A 219 18.80 4.45 27.59
C VAL A 219 17.69 4.88 26.64
N ASP A 220 16.47 4.38 26.83
CA ASP A 220 15.32 4.74 25.99
C ASP A 220 14.99 6.24 26.05
N ILE A 221 15.06 6.88 27.24
CA ILE A 221 14.90 8.33 27.38
C ILE A 221 15.99 9.09 26.61
N VAL A 222 17.25 8.67 26.72
CA VAL A 222 18.36 9.31 26.00
C VAL A 222 18.21 9.14 24.49
N VAL A 223 17.79 7.95 24.03
CA VAL A 223 17.51 7.69 22.61
C VAL A 223 16.42 8.63 22.10
N ASP A 224 15.33 8.80 22.83
CA ASP A 224 14.24 9.73 22.46
C ASP A 224 14.74 11.18 22.35
N GLU A 225 15.53 11.66 23.32
CA GLU A 225 16.11 13.01 23.28
C GLU A 225 17.07 13.21 22.10
N VAL A 226 17.90 12.21 21.80
CA VAL A 226 18.80 12.24 20.64
C VAL A 226 17.99 12.27 19.34
N LEU A 227 16.94 11.45 19.23
CA LEU A 227 16.07 11.43 18.05
C LEU A 227 15.36 12.78 17.86
N ILE A 228 14.87 13.42 18.94
CA ILE A 228 14.31 14.78 18.87
C ILE A 228 15.35 15.76 18.31
N HIS A 229 16.59 15.71 18.80
CA HIS A 229 17.65 16.60 18.38
C HIS A 229 18.07 16.38 16.91
N GLU A 230 18.17 15.11 16.50
CA GLU A 230 18.53 14.70 15.14
C GLU A 230 17.35 14.83 14.15
N LYS A 231 16.17 15.26 14.61
CA LYS A 231 14.91 15.32 13.84
C LYS A 231 14.44 13.94 13.34
N GLY A 232 14.86 12.89 14.04
CA GLY A 232 14.34 11.54 13.88
C GLY A 232 12.97 11.35 14.52
N VAL A 233 12.58 10.10 14.67
CA VAL A 233 11.27 9.70 15.19
C VAL A 233 11.36 9.30 16.66
N PRO A 234 10.96 10.15 17.61
CA PRO A 234 10.98 9.77 19.03
C PRO A 234 9.79 8.89 19.40
N GLY A 235 9.97 8.15 20.50
CA GLY A 235 8.92 7.41 21.19
C GLY A 235 8.67 6.00 20.66
N SER A 236 7.66 5.35 21.23
CA SER A 236 7.31 3.96 20.89
C SER A 236 6.75 3.84 19.45
N LEU A 237 7.45 3.09 18.60
CA LEU A 237 6.98 2.78 17.25
C LEU A 237 5.59 2.10 17.26
N ARG A 238 5.30 1.19 18.22
CA ARG A 238 3.95 0.61 18.32
C ARG A 238 2.90 1.67 18.57
N SER A 239 3.15 2.63 19.46
CA SER A 239 2.17 3.69 19.74
C SER A 239 1.94 4.60 18.53
N ARG A 240 2.95 4.77 17.68
CA ARG A 240 2.85 5.53 16.43
C ARG A 240 2.03 4.81 15.37
N TYR A 241 2.32 3.53 15.15
CA TYR A 241 1.70 2.75 14.07
C TYR A 241 0.36 2.10 14.47
N MET A 242 0.16 1.88 15.78
CA MET A 242 -1.03 1.30 16.38
C MET A 242 -1.51 2.17 17.56
N PRO A 243 -1.92 3.42 17.29
CA PRO A 243 -2.38 4.33 18.35
C PRO A 243 -3.62 3.76 19.04
N LYS A 244 -3.57 3.65 20.38
CA LYS A 244 -4.72 3.22 21.17
C LYS A 244 -5.70 4.40 21.38
N GLY A 245 -6.99 4.20 21.09
CA GLY A 245 -8.06 5.14 21.44
C GLY A 245 -8.13 6.42 20.59
N LYS A 246 -8.57 7.55 21.18
CA LYS A 246 -8.84 8.84 20.50
C LYS A 246 -7.67 9.44 19.71
N ALA A 247 -6.45 8.92 19.86
CA ALA A 247 -5.29 9.32 19.08
C ALA A 247 -5.34 8.82 17.61
N ALA A 248 -6.19 7.84 17.28
CA ALA A 248 -6.38 7.35 15.91
C ALA A 248 -7.16 8.32 14.99
N MET A 249 -7.62 9.47 15.50
CA MET A 249 -8.48 10.44 14.79
C MET A 249 -7.80 11.81 14.53
N LYS A 250 -6.46 11.90 14.61
CA LYS A 250 -5.72 13.12 14.28
C LYS A 250 -4.85 12.93 13.05
#